data_AF-A0A948VI57-F1
#
_entry.id   AF-A0A948VI57-F1
#
_cell.length_a   1.000
_cell.length_b   1.000
_cell.length_c   1.000
_cell.angle_alpha   90.00
_cell.angle_beta   90.00
_cell.angle_gamma   90.00
#
_symmetry.space_group_name_H-M   'P 1'
#
loop_
_entity.id
_entity.type
_entity.pdbx_description
1 polymer ?
#
loop_
_entity_poly.entity_id
_entity_poly.type
_entity_poly.pdbx_seq_one_letter_code
_entity_poly.pdbx_strand_id
1 'polypeptide(L)'
;MKKGHKLCSSEKSLINLKKARSLLDKIITMKEDGKYCIDIMQQNLAAIGLLKSVNQSLMEGHLNTCFADAVKSKDQEKQDAMVKEIIFVTNLSNK
;
A
#
# COMPACT_ATOMS: atom_id res chain seq x y z
N MET A 1 16.48 -15.50 6.54
CA MET A 1 17.22 -14.27 6.18
C MET A 1 16.58 -13.70 4.92
N LYS A 2 15.79 -12.62 5.02
CA LYS A 2 15.09 -12.01 3.88
C LYS A 2 16.11 -11.31 2.98
N LYS A 3 16.60 -11.99 1.94
CA LYS A 3 17.45 -11.36 0.92
C LYS A 3 16.64 -10.24 0.28
N GLY A 4 17.22 -9.04 0.28
CA GLY A 4 16.57 -7.80 -0.15
C GLY A 4 15.95 -7.95 -1.53
N HIS A 5 14.62 -7.89 -1.57
CA HIS A 5 13.89 -7.77 -2.82
C HIS A 5 14.14 -6.37 -3.39
N LYS A 6 14.48 -6.35 -4.69
CA LYS A 6 14.73 -5.19 -5.53
C LYS A 6 13.66 -4.13 -5.26
N LEU A 7 14.10 -2.89 -5.02
CA LEU A 7 13.28 -1.73 -4.74
C LEU A 7 12.16 -1.61 -5.80
N CYS A 8 10.97 -2.13 -5.49
CA CYS A 8 9.77 -1.99 -6.29
C CYS A 8 9.25 -0.55 -6.12
N SER A 9 10.03 0.41 -6.62
CA SER A 9 9.75 1.83 -6.47
C SER A 9 8.72 2.24 -7.52
N SER A 10 7.44 2.14 -7.16
CA SER A 10 6.44 2.96 -7.83
C SER A 10 6.61 4.39 -7.34
N GLU A 11 7.12 5.29 -8.18
CA GLU A 11 7.22 6.72 -7.86
C GLU A 11 5.86 7.30 -7.42
N LYS A 12 4.77 6.77 -8.01
CA LYS A 12 3.38 7.09 -7.66
C LYS A 12 3.02 6.70 -6.21
N SER A 13 3.54 5.57 -5.71
CA SER A 13 3.28 5.16 -4.33
C SER A 13 3.93 6.12 -3.33
N LEU A 14 5.16 6.56 -3.58
CA LEU A 14 5.85 7.54 -2.73
C LEU A 14 5.14 8.90 -2.74
N ILE A 15 4.69 9.36 -3.91
CA ILE A 15 3.92 10.60 -4.03
C ILE A 15 2.63 10.52 -3.21
N ASN A 16 1.88 9.43 -3.33
CA ASN A 16 0.63 9.25 -2.59
C ASN A 16 0.84 9.10 -1.08
N LEU A 17 1.93 8.45 -0.65
CA LEU A 17 2.33 8.42 0.76
C LEU A 17 2.61 9.82 1.32
N LYS A 18 3.34 10.66 0.57
CA LYS A 18 3.60 12.06 0.97
C LYS A 18 2.31 12.86 1.07
N LYS A 19 1.39 12.70 0.12
CA LYS A 19 0.06 13.32 0.15
C LYS A 19 -0.76 12.85 1.35
N ALA A 20 -0.76 11.55 1.64
CA ALA A 20 -1.48 10.98 2.78
C ALA A 20 -0.96 11.54 4.10
N ARG A 21 0.36 11.67 4.27
CA ARG A 21 0.98 12.31 5.43
C ARG A 21 0.49 13.76 5.59
N SER A 22 0.61 14.59 4.56
CA SER A 22 0.16 15.99 4.63
C SER A 22 -1.33 16.12 4.93
N LEU A 23 -2.15 15.18 4.44
CA LEU A 23 -3.58 15.15 4.74
C LEU A 23 -3.87 14.74 6.19
N LEU A 24 -3.11 13.79 6.74
CA LEU A 24 -3.18 13.42 8.16
C LEU A 24 -2.79 14.59 9.05
N ASP A 25 -1.72 15.32 8.73
CA ASP A 25 -1.30 16.52 9.47
C ASP A 25 -2.46 17.54 9.51
N LYS A 26 -3.12 17.78 8.37
CA LYS A 26 -4.31 18.65 8.30
C LYS A 26 -5.48 18.13 9.12
N ILE A 27 -5.77 16.83 9.09
CA ILE A 27 -6.86 16.22 9.87
C ILE A 27 -6.62 16.41 11.37
N ILE A 28 -5.39 16.26 11.83
CA ILE A 28 -5.00 16.48 13.23
C ILE A 28 -5.28 17.94 13.61
N THR A 29 -4.80 18.91 12.82
CA THR A 29 -5.10 20.33 13.05
C THR A 29 -6.60 20.61 13.04
N MET A 30 -7.37 20.04 12.10
CA MET A 30 -8.82 20.19 12.08
C MET A 30 -9.49 19.66 13.36
N LYS A 31 -8.95 18.58 13.94
CA LYS A 31 -9.47 18.02 15.18
C LYS A 31 -9.13 18.90 16.39
N GLU A 32 -7.91 19.43 16.44
CA GLU A 32 -7.45 20.36 17.47
C GLU A 32 -8.23 21.68 17.44
N ASP A 33 -8.52 22.20 16.24
CA ASP A 33 -9.31 23.41 16.01
C ASP A 33 -10.82 23.21 16.22
N GLY A 34 -11.28 22.00 16.57
CA GLY A 34 -12.69 21.70 16.78
C GLY A 34 -13.56 21.85 15.52
N LYS A 35 -13.02 21.55 14.33
CA LYS A 35 -13.79 21.61 13.07
C LYS A 35 -14.94 20.61 13.04
N TYR A 36 -15.92 20.86 12.17
CA TYR A 36 -17.12 20.04 12.04
C TYR A 36 -16.78 18.58 11.69
N CYS A 37 -17.41 17.65 12.39
CA CYS A 37 -17.07 16.23 12.31
C CYS A 37 -17.20 15.65 10.89
N ILE A 38 -18.19 16.09 10.12
CA ILE A 38 -18.39 15.61 8.75
C ILE A 38 -17.22 15.99 7.85
N ASP A 39 -16.65 17.19 8.02
CA ASP A 39 -15.50 17.63 7.22
C ASP A 39 -14.26 16.80 7.56
N ILE A 40 -14.05 16.52 8.85
CA ILE A 40 -12.98 15.63 9.32
C ILE A 40 -13.16 14.22 8.73
N MET A 41 -14.37 13.68 8.77
CA MET A 41 -14.68 12.36 8.19
C MET A 41 -14.40 12.33 6.67
N GLN A 42 -14.75 13.38 5.93
CA GLN A 42 -14.46 13.47 4.50
C GLN A 42 -12.95 13.49 4.22
N GLN A 43 -12.17 14.29 4.95
CA GLN A 43 -10.71 14.31 4.80
C GLN A 43 -10.09 12.95 5.18
N ASN A 44 -10.60 12.29 6.21
CA ASN A 44 -10.14 10.96 6.61
C ASN A 44 -10.39 9.91 5.50
N LEU A 45 -11.58 9.93 4.89
CA LEU A 45 -11.88 9.06 3.75
C LEU A 45 -10.97 9.33 2.55
N ALA A 46 -10.60 10.60 2.30
CA ALA A 46 -9.61 10.94 1.28
C ALA A 46 -8.20 10.39 1.60
N ALA A 47 -7.78 10.43 2.86
CA ALA A 47 -6.50 9.82 3.29
C ALA A 47 -6.52 8.29 3.09
N ILE A 48 -7.61 7.63 3.45
CA ILE A 48 -7.81 6.19 3.19
C ILE A 48 -7.74 5.89 1.69
N GLY A 49 -8.36 6.72 0.84
CA GLY A 49 -8.29 6.58 -0.62
C GLY A 49 -6.86 6.63 -1.16
N LEU A 50 -6.04 7.55 -0.64
CA LEU A 50 -4.60 7.63 -1.00
C LEU A 50 -3.85 6.36 -0.58
N LEU A 51 -4.07 5.87 0.64
CA LEU A 51 -3.44 4.64 1.15
C LEU A 51 -3.86 3.39 0.36
N LYS A 52 -5.14 3.30 -0.03
CA LYS A 52 -5.63 2.25 -0.94
C LYS A 52 -4.90 2.29 -2.28
N SER A 53 -4.73 3.49 -2.86
CA SER A 53 -4.00 3.66 -4.12
C SER A 53 -2.53 3.28 -3.99
N VAL A 54 -1.89 3.57 -2.85
CA VAL A 54 -0.52 3.12 -2.54
C VAL A 54 -0.44 1.60 -2.56
N ASN A 55 -1.33 0.92 -1.83
CA ASN A 55 -1.35 -0.55 -1.75
C ASN A 55 -1.55 -1.19 -3.13
N GLN A 56 -2.48 -0.66 -3.93
CA GLN A 56 -2.69 -1.13 -5.30
C GLN A 56 -1.44 -0.99 -6.16
N SER A 57 -0.78 0.17 -6.10
CA SER A 57 0.43 0.41 -6.90
C SER A 57 1.62 -0.44 -6.45
N LEU A 58 1.77 -0.70 -5.15
CA LEU A 58 2.78 -1.62 -4.63
C LEU A 58 2.50 -3.07 -5.05
N MET A 59 1.24 -3.51 -4.97
CA MET A 59 0.83 -4.85 -5.41
C MET A 59 1.08 -5.04 -6.90
N GLU A 60 0.67 -4.10 -7.74
CA GLU A 60 0.93 -4.14 -9.19
C GLU A 60 2.42 -4.27 -9.50
N GLY A 61 3.26 -3.45 -8.84
CA GLY A 61 4.71 -3.54 -9.02
C GLY A 61 5.30 -4.88 -8.55
N HIS A 62 4.82 -5.42 -7.42
CA HIS A 62 5.24 -6.73 -6.92
C HIS A 62 4.85 -7.87 -7.88
N LEU A 63 3.63 -7.83 -8.43
CA LEU A 63 3.15 -8.81 -9.39
C LEU A 63 3.95 -8.78 -10.69
N ASN A 64 4.27 -7.59 -11.20
CA ASN A 64 5.02 -7.41 -12.45
C ASN A 64 6.53 -7.68 -12.32
N THR A 65 7.06 -7.83 -11.10
CA THR A 65 8.50 -8.05 -10.86
C THR A 65 8.75 -9.35 -10.11
N CYS A 66 8.70 -9.33 -8.78
CA CYS A 66 9.04 -10.45 -7.91
C CYS A 66 8.21 -11.70 -8.24
N PHE A 67 6.89 -11.53 -8.40
CA PHE A 67 5.99 -12.63 -8.70
C PHE A 67 6.22 -13.16 -10.13
N ALA A 68 6.30 -12.28 -11.13
CA ALA A 68 6.58 -12.67 -12.51
C ALA A 68 7.90 -13.45 -12.65
N ASP A 69 8.96 -13.02 -11.93
CA ASP A 69 10.25 -13.71 -11.90
C ASP A 69 10.17 -15.07 -11.18
N ALA A 70 9.34 -15.19 -10.14
CA ALA A 70 9.13 -16.46 -9.45
C ALA A 70 8.34 -17.45 -10.30
N VAL A 71 7.28 -17.01 -10.97
CA VAL A 71 6.46 -17.87 -11.85
C VAL A 71 7.27 -18.39 -13.04
N LYS A 72 8.19 -17.57 -13.58
CA LYS A 72 9.11 -18.01 -14.65
C LYS A 72 10.22 -18.95 -14.16
N SER A 73 10.46 -19.02 -12.85
CA SER A 73 11.45 -19.93 -12.28
C SER A 73 10.91 -21.36 -12.23
N LYS A 74 11.80 -22.36 -12.31
CA LYS A 74 11.45 -23.78 -12.11
C LYS A 74 11.44 -24.19 -10.62
N ASP A 75 11.45 -23.22 -9.72
CA ASP A 75 11.54 -23.42 -8.28
C ASP A 75 10.13 -23.38 -7.66
N GLN A 76 9.59 -24.56 -7.36
CA GLN A 76 8.23 -24.69 -6.81
C GLN A 76 8.09 -24.04 -5.43
N GLU A 77 9.12 -24.13 -4.58
CA GLU A 77 9.08 -23.53 -3.24
C GLU A 77 8.98 -22.00 -3.35
N LYS A 78 9.73 -21.41 -4.28
CA LYS A 78 9.67 -19.97 -4.56
C LYS A 78 8.30 -19.54 -5.10
N GLN A 79 7.70 -20.33 -5.99
CA GLN A 79 6.36 -20.05 -6.51
C GLN A 79 5.30 -20.08 -5.39
N ASP A 80 5.31 -21.12 -4.57
CA ASP A 80 4.36 -21.30 -3.48
C ASP A 80 4.51 -20.20 -2.41
N ALA A 81 5.75 -19.78 -2.12
CA ALA A 81 6.02 -18.67 -1.21
C ALA A 81 5.39 -17.36 -1.70
N MET A 82 5.53 -17.04 -2.99
CA MET A 82 4.98 -15.80 -3.57
C MET A 82 3.45 -15.78 -3.56
N VAL A 83 2.81 -16.92 -3.84
CA VAL A 83 1.35 -17.05 -3.72
C VAL A 83 0.88 -16.81 -2.29
N LYS A 84 1.58 -17.39 -1.30
CA LYS A 84 1.27 -17.19 0.13
C LYS A 84 1.40 -15.72 0.55
N GLU A 85 2.39 -15.00 0.04
CA GLU A 85 2.56 -13.56 0.32
C GLU A 85 1.38 -12.73 -0.20
N ILE A 86 0.90 -12.98 -1.42
CA ILE A 86 -0.24 -12.25 -2.01
C ILE A 86 -1.54 -12.54 -1.24
N ILE A 87 -1.79 -13.81 -0.90
CA ILE A 87 -2.97 -14.21 -0.12
C ILE A 87 -2.93 -13.53 1.25
N PHE A 88 -1.78 -13.51 1.91
CA PHE A 88 -1.61 -12.86 3.20
C PHE A 88 -1.98 -11.37 3.15
N VAL A 89 -1.48 -10.61 2.17
CA VAL A 89 -1.80 -9.18 2.02
C VAL A 89 -3.27 -8.97 1.68
N THR A 90 -3.85 -9.80 0.80
CA THR A 90 -5.28 -9.72 0.43
C THR A 90 -6.19 -9.91 1.64
N ASN A 91 -5.85 -10.83 2.53
CA ASN A 91 -6.61 -11.06 3.76
C ASN A 91 -6.51 -9.90 4.76
N LEU A 92 -5.46 -9.08 4.71
CA LEU A 92 -5.37 -7.86 5.52
C LEU A 92 -6.26 -6.73 4.98
N SER A 93 -6.44 -6.66 3.66
CA SER A 93 -7.26 -5.62 3.01
C SER A 93 -8.77 -5.84 3.16
N ASN A 94 -9.20 -7.07 3.50
CA ASN A 94 -10.60 -7.46 3.63
C ASN A 94 -11.09 -7.51 5.09
N LYS A 95 -10.23 -7.12 6.05
CA LYS A 95 -10.58 -6.95 7.46
C LYS A 95 -10.86 -5.47 7.74
#